data_AF-A0A522F4F3-F1
#
_entry.id   AF-A0A522F4F3-F1
#
_cell.length_a   1.000
_cell.length_b   1.000
_cell.length_c   1.000
_cell.angle_alpha   90.00
_cell.angle_beta   90.00
_cell.angle_gamma   90.00
#
_symmetry.space_group_name_H-M   'P 1'
#
loop_
_entity.id
_entity.type
_entity.pdbx_description
1 polymer ?
#
loop_
_entity_poly.entity_id
_entity_poly.type
_entity_poly.pdbx_seq_one_letter_code
_entity_poly.pdbx_strand_id
1 'polypeptide(L)'
;MRSLIPLVLALLSSISYAESTFPKGCQPMVVQGQAVTIQAKKNKLIFIHNLAGTDLWITHPVTDPSASAGWTTRLQAGNWSALAVDKGPFELSCIESRPGHEQQIPCEGSIAVCKWKGVKFPKNDEAGTYWAAEDKSLDALTAAVGSRGFVIPIGKTNE
;
A
#
# COMPACT_ATOMS: atom_id res chain seq x y z
N MET A 1 -24.21 -50.46 17.65
CA MET A 1 -23.30 -49.70 16.77
C MET A 1 -24.12 -48.82 15.84
N ARG A 2 -24.38 -47.54 16.18
CA ARG A 2 -25.01 -46.60 15.25
C ARG A 2 -24.47 -45.18 15.47
N SER A 3 -23.87 -44.67 14.39
CA SER A 3 -23.54 -43.28 14.06
C SER A 3 -22.50 -42.52 14.90
N LEU A 4 -21.21 -42.73 14.56
CA LEU A 4 -20.10 -41.80 14.78
C LEU A 4 -19.87 -40.84 13.59
N ILE A 5 -20.83 -40.75 12.66
CA ILE A 5 -20.69 -40.03 11.39
C ILE A 5 -20.74 -38.48 11.52
N PRO A 6 -21.49 -37.83 12.44
CA PRO A 6 -21.60 -36.38 12.41
C PRO A 6 -20.35 -35.65 12.94
N LEU A 7 -19.43 -36.34 13.62
CA LEU A 7 -18.22 -35.72 14.18
C LEU A 7 -17.11 -35.50 13.12
N VAL A 8 -17.13 -36.26 12.02
CA VAL A 8 -16.10 -36.19 10.97
C VAL A 8 -16.34 -35.03 10.00
N LEU A 9 -17.59 -34.58 9.81
CA LEU A 9 -17.92 -33.47 8.91
C LEU A 9 -17.58 -32.09 9.48
N ALA A 10 -17.42 -31.96 10.81
CA ALA A 10 -17.12 -30.69 11.47
C ALA A 10 -15.62 -30.28 11.41
N LEU A 11 -14.74 -31.18 10.96
CA LEU A 11 -13.29 -30.95 10.93
C LEU A 11 -12.75 -30.44 9.58
N LEU A 12 -13.62 -30.25 8.57
CA LEU A 12 -13.22 -29.83 7.21
C LEU A 12 -13.26 -28.32 6.98
N SER A 13 -13.76 -27.53 7.93
CA SER A 13 -13.88 -26.09 7.77
C SER A 13 -12.85 -25.35 8.61
N SER A 14 -11.70 -25.04 8.00
CA SER A 14 -10.96 -23.75 8.08
C SER A 14 -9.47 -23.95 7.82
N ILE A 15 -9.09 -24.21 6.57
CA ILE A 15 -7.71 -23.98 6.14
C ILE A 15 -7.59 -22.48 5.88
N SER A 16 -7.30 -21.71 6.92
CA SER A 16 -6.99 -20.28 6.77
C SER A 16 -5.59 -20.15 6.18
N TYR A 17 -5.50 -19.95 4.86
CA TYR A 17 -4.25 -19.53 4.23
C TYR A 17 -3.94 -18.12 4.71
N ALA A 18 -2.96 -17.99 5.59
CA ALA A 18 -2.35 -16.70 5.91
C ALA A 18 -1.50 -16.26 4.72
N GLU A 19 -2.16 -15.75 3.68
CA GLU A 19 -1.47 -15.19 2.52
C GLU A 19 -0.72 -13.93 2.99
N SER A 20 0.57 -13.84 2.67
CA SER A 20 1.36 -12.65 2.95
C SER A 20 0.75 -11.47 2.21
N THR A 21 0.24 -10.47 2.93
CA THR A 21 -0.34 -9.25 2.36
C THR A 21 0.64 -8.50 1.45
N PHE A 22 1.95 -8.68 1.64
CA PHE A 22 2.97 -7.96 0.88
C PHE A 22 3.58 -8.76 -0.27
N PRO A 23 3.88 -8.11 -1.41
CA PRO A 23 4.64 -8.73 -2.49
C PRO A 23 6.04 -9.15 -2.02
N LYS A 24 6.53 -10.28 -2.56
CA LYS A 24 7.86 -10.82 -2.24
C LYS A 24 8.95 -9.77 -2.46
N GLY A 25 9.71 -9.47 -1.40
CA GLY A 25 10.81 -8.51 -1.44
C GLY A 25 10.43 -7.08 -1.02
N CYS A 26 9.14 -6.79 -0.87
CA CYS A 26 8.70 -5.53 -0.28
C CYS A 26 8.75 -5.61 1.25
N GLN A 27 9.48 -4.71 1.87
CA GLN A 27 9.72 -4.75 3.31
C GLN A 27 8.60 -4.03 4.05
N PRO A 28 7.87 -4.71 4.96
CA PRO A 28 6.79 -4.08 5.72
C PRO A 28 7.27 -2.82 6.46
N MET A 29 6.40 -1.83 6.51
CA MET A 29 6.57 -0.63 7.32
C MET A 29 5.55 -0.64 8.44
N VAL A 30 5.97 -0.13 9.60
CA VAL A 30 5.07 0.06 10.73
C VAL A 30 4.15 1.24 10.41
N VAL A 31 2.84 1.01 10.56
CA VAL A 31 1.78 2.01 10.47
C VAL A 31 1.20 2.16 11.88
N GLN A 32 1.20 3.37 12.43
CA GLN A 32 0.77 3.62 13.81
C GLN A 32 -0.16 4.82 13.87
N GLY A 33 -1.32 4.66 14.49
CA GLY A 33 -2.30 5.71 14.69
C GLY A 33 -2.86 6.29 13.39
N GLN A 34 -2.85 7.62 13.31
CA GLN A 34 -3.56 8.41 12.29
C GLN A 34 -2.80 8.61 10.98
N ALA A 35 -1.51 8.25 10.94
CA ALA A 35 -0.66 8.54 9.80
C ALA A 35 0.48 7.53 9.63
N VAL A 36 1.08 7.55 8.45
CA VAL A 36 2.32 6.83 8.14
C VAL A 36 3.42 7.85 7.86
N THR A 37 4.49 7.82 8.65
CA THR A 37 5.66 8.65 8.40
C THR A 37 6.74 7.89 7.66
N ILE A 38 7.00 8.29 6.41
CA ILE A 38 8.04 7.72 5.56
C ILE A 38 9.33 8.50 5.78
N GLN A 39 10.37 7.79 6.26
CA GLN A 39 11.70 8.34 6.44
C GLN A 39 12.59 8.00 5.23
N ALA A 40 12.95 9.03 4.45
CA ALA A 40 13.75 8.89 3.24
C ALA A 40 14.97 9.84 3.27
N LYS A 41 16.18 9.26 3.24
CA LYS A 41 17.45 9.98 2.98
C LYS A 41 17.84 9.99 1.50
N LYS A 42 17.17 9.15 0.72
CA LYS A 42 17.33 8.90 -0.70
C LYS A 42 16.04 8.27 -1.20
N ASN A 43 15.80 8.35 -2.50
CA ASN A 43 14.60 7.87 -3.16
C ASN A 43 14.15 6.48 -2.66
N LYS A 44 12.88 6.41 -2.27
CA LYS A 44 12.18 5.20 -1.82
C LYS A 44 10.95 4.98 -2.66
N LEU A 45 10.76 3.73 -3.09
CA LEU A 45 9.51 3.31 -3.70
C LEU A 45 8.69 2.60 -2.62
N ILE A 46 7.53 3.17 -2.34
CA ILE A 46 6.61 2.75 -1.29
C ILE A 46 5.36 2.21 -1.95
N PHE A 47 4.93 1.02 -1.56
CA PHE A 47 3.65 0.45 -1.97
C PHE A 47 2.69 0.55 -0.79
N ILE A 48 1.45 0.94 -1.09
CA ILE A 48 0.37 1.18 -0.13
C ILE A 48 -0.82 0.36 -0.59
N HIS A 49 -1.31 -0.51 0.28
CA HIS A 49 -2.49 -1.36 0.06
C HIS A 49 -3.64 -0.89 0.93
N ASN A 50 -4.84 -0.83 0.36
CA ASN A 50 -6.04 -0.61 1.15
C ASN A 50 -6.57 -1.95 1.69
N LEU A 51 -6.57 -2.08 3.01
CA LEU A 51 -7.10 -3.23 3.75
C LEU A 51 -8.56 -3.05 4.16
N ALA A 52 -9.07 -1.81 4.11
CA ALA A 52 -10.46 -1.53 4.42
C ALA A 52 -11.39 -2.10 3.33
N GLY A 53 -12.62 -2.40 3.74
CA GLY A 53 -13.70 -2.78 2.81
C GLY A 53 -14.32 -1.60 2.06
N THR A 54 -13.79 -0.39 2.26
CA THR A 54 -14.26 0.86 1.67
C THR A 54 -13.11 1.59 1.00
N ASP A 55 -13.44 2.53 0.12
CA ASP A 55 -12.45 3.35 -0.56
C ASP A 55 -11.85 4.37 0.42
N LEU A 56 -10.54 4.54 0.31
CA LEU A 56 -9.78 5.50 1.10
C LEU A 56 -9.21 6.59 0.21
N TRP A 57 -9.07 7.77 0.76
CA TRP A 57 -8.24 8.83 0.21
C TRP A 57 -6.96 8.90 1.03
N ILE A 58 -5.83 8.69 0.36
CA ILE A 58 -4.50 8.78 0.96
C ILE A 58 -3.96 10.15 0.59
N THR A 59 -3.63 10.97 1.59
CA THR A 59 -3.19 12.35 1.37
C THR A 59 -1.99 12.71 2.23
N HIS A 60 -1.26 13.75 1.81
CA HIS A 60 -0.23 14.37 2.62
C HIS A 60 -0.83 15.62 3.29
N PRO A 61 -0.89 15.70 4.62
CA PRO A 61 -1.39 16.91 5.28
C PRO A 61 -0.45 18.08 5.00
N VAL A 62 -0.95 19.10 4.30
CA VAL A 62 -0.22 20.36 4.07
C VAL A 62 -0.86 21.47 4.91
N THR A 63 -0.03 22.21 5.66
CA THR A 63 -0.46 23.36 6.47
C THR A 63 -0.77 24.59 5.62
N ASP A 64 -0.31 24.64 4.36
CA ASP A 64 -0.59 25.72 3.42
C ASP A 64 -0.70 25.14 1.99
N PRO A 65 -1.91 24.92 1.45
CA PRO A 65 -2.10 24.29 0.17
C PRO A 65 -1.79 25.29 -0.95
N SER A 66 -0.51 25.55 -1.22
CA SER A 66 -0.16 26.18 -2.49
C SER A 66 -0.70 25.27 -3.61
N ALA A 67 -1.31 25.89 -4.63
CA ALA A 67 -2.21 25.29 -5.61
C ALA A 67 -1.57 24.28 -6.59
N SER A 68 -0.52 23.56 -6.20
CA SER A 68 0.20 22.62 -7.08
C SER A 68 0.86 21.51 -6.27
N ALA A 69 0.08 20.50 -5.90
CA ALA A 69 0.41 19.10 -6.18
C ALA A 69 -0.70 18.19 -5.68
N GLY A 70 -1.21 17.33 -6.56
CA GLY A 70 -2.18 16.28 -6.25
C GLY A 70 -1.56 15.17 -5.40
N TRP A 71 -1.33 15.46 -4.12
CA TRP A 71 -0.84 14.48 -3.14
C TRP A 71 -1.92 13.50 -2.71
N THR A 72 -3.17 13.80 -3.01
CA THR A 72 -4.33 12.99 -2.65
C THR A 72 -4.62 12.00 -3.77
N THR A 73 -4.53 10.70 -3.47
CA THR A 73 -4.98 9.63 -4.36
C THR A 73 -6.21 8.97 -3.74
N ARG A 74 -7.19 8.61 -4.57
CA ARG A 74 -8.16 7.59 -4.20
C ARG A 74 -7.47 6.24 -4.21
N LEU A 75 -7.85 5.35 -3.30
CA LEU A 75 -7.38 3.99 -3.23
C LEU A 75 -8.56 3.09 -2.90
N GLN A 76 -9.06 2.37 -3.90
CA GLN A 76 -10.23 1.50 -3.72
C GLN A 76 -9.91 0.33 -2.80
N ALA A 77 -10.97 -0.24 -2.21
CA ALA A 77 -10.84 -1.43 -1.37
C ALA A 77 -10.06 -2.55 -2.10
N GLY A 78 -9.02 -3.09 -1.44
CA GLY A 78 -8.17 -4.15 -2.00
C GLY A 78 -7.15 -3.72 -3.06
N ASN A 79 -7.19 -2.47 -3.53
CA ASN A 79 -6.23 -1.94 -4.50
C ASN A 79 -4.96 -1.39 -3.83
N TRP A 80 -3.94 -1.21 -4.68
CA TRP A 80 -2.63 -0.68 -4.34
C TRP A 80 -2.34 0.63 -5.05
N SER A 81 -1.54 1.48 -4.39
CA SER A 81 -0.87 2.65 -4.97
C SER A 81 0.63 2.58 -4.69
N ALA A 82 1.43 3.21 -5.55
CA ALA A 82 2.88 3.28 -5.44
C ALA A 82 3.33 4.74 -5.40
N LEU A 83 4.09 5.09 -4.36
CA LEU A 83 4.62 6.44 -4.14
C LEU A 83 6.15 6.42 -4.22
N ALA A 84 6.72 7.26 -5.08
CA ALA A 84 8.13 7.59 -5.07
C ALA A 84 8.35 8.74 -4.09
N VAL A 85 9.19 8.55 -3.07
CA VAL A 85 9.50 9.56 -2.04
C VAL A 85 10.98 9.88 -2.09
N ASP A 86 11.33 11.13 -2.41
CA ASP A 86 12.71 11.61 -2.47
C ASP A 86 13.28 11.84 -1.06
N LYS A 87 12.65 12.75 -0.32
CA LYS A 87 13.08 13.17 1.03
C LYS A 87 11.95 13.04 2.04
N GLY A 88 12.32 12.63 3.25
CA GLY A 88 11.43 12.61 4.41
C GLY A 88 11.81 13.68 5.46
N PRO A 89 11.01 13.80 6.53
CA PRO A 89 9.81 13.01 6.81
C PRO A 89 8.68 13.33 5.83
N PHE A 90 8.04 12.30 5.28
CA PHE A 90 6.86 12.45 4.43
C PHE A 90 5.69 11.73 5.10
N GLU A 91 4.67 12.48 5.49
CA GLU A 91 3.53 11.95 6.24
C GLU A 91 2.35 11.65 5.31
N LEU A 92 1.69 10.52 5.52
CA LEU A 92 0.45 10.17 4.83
C LEU A 92 -0.66 9.95 5.84
N SER A 93 -1.81 10.60 5.63
CA SER A 93 -3.03 10.37 6.40
C SER A 93 -4.08 9.64 5.56
N CYS A 94 -5.03 9.01 6.25
CA CYS A 94 -6.08 8.20 5.66
C CYS A 94 -7.43 8.86 5.93
N ILE A 95 -8.19 9.11 4.85
CA ILE A 95 -9.52 9.69 4.92
C ILE A 95 -10.50 8.68 4.32
N GLU A 96 -11.53 8.34 5.08
CA GLU A 96 -12.64 7.54 4.57
C GLU A 96 -13.69 8.49 3.99
N SER A 97 -14.13 8.23 2.75
CA SER A 97 -15.24 8.97 2.13
C SER A 97 -16.49 8.12 2.17
N ARG A 98 -17.49 8.57 2.92
CA ARG A 98 -18.85 8.00 2.94
C ARG A 98 -19.81 9.04 2.40
N PRO A 99 -20.92 8.64 1.75
CA PRO A 99 -21.92 9.60 1.28
C PRO A 99 -22.36 10.55 2.41
N GLY A 100 -22.14 11.85 2.22
CA GLY A 100 -22.49 12.90 3.18
C GLY A 100 -21.46 13.17 4.29
N HIS A 101 -20.38 12.39 4.40
CA HIS A 101 -19.34 12.56 5.43
C HIS A 101 -17.97 12.09 4.96
N GLU A 102 -16.98 12.99 5.00
CA GLU A 102 -15.56 12.63 4.93
C GLU A 102 -14.96 12.72 6.33
N GLN A 103 -14.21 11.70 6.73
CA GLN A 103 -13.59 11.67 8.05
C GLN A 103 -12.18 11.12 7.96
N GLN A 104 -11.25 11.74 8.68
CA GLN A 104 -9.94 11.16 8.91
C GLN A 104 -10.11 9.93 9.81
N ILE A 105 -9.48 8.82 9.43
CA ILE A 105 -9.49 7.57 10.16
C ILE A 105 -8.06 7.13 10.50
N PRO A 106 -7.87 6.25 11.49
CA PRO A 106 -6.57 5.62 11.71
C PRO A 106 -6.08 4.94 10.42
N CYS A 107 -4.84 5.23 10.00
CA CYS A 107 -4.17 4.45 8.98
C CYS A 107 -3.82 3.05 9.50
N GLU A 108 -3.55 2.94 10.81
CA GLU A 108 -3.33 1.66 11.48
C GLU A 108 -4.54 0.74 11.31
N GLY A 109 -4.30 -0.44 10.73
CA GLY A 109 -5.36 -1.41 10.40
C GLY A 109 -6.13 -1.12 9.11
N SER A 110 -6.10 0.11 8.59
CA SER A 110 -6.81 0.50 7.36
C SER A 110 -5.96 0.33 6.10
N ILE A 111 -4.64 0.49 6.22
CA ILE A 111 -3.70 0.30 5.11
C ILE A 111 -2.50 -0.57 5.51
N ALA A 112 -1.96 -1.28 4.53
CA ALA A 112 -0.66 -1.94 4.63
C ALA A 112 0.36 -1.13 3.82
N VAL A 113 1.54 -0.86 4.39
CA VAL A 113 2.59 -0.12 3.70
C VAL A 113 3.87 -0.94 3.68
N CYS A 114 4.55 -0.96 2.53
CA CYS A 114 5.86 -1.59 2.42
C CYS A 114 6.81 -0.77 1.54
N LYS A 115 8.12 -0.92 1.78
CA LYS A 115 9.19 -0.25 1.02
C LYS A 115 10.02 -1.26 0.25
N TRP A 116 10.33 -0.93 -0.99
CA TRP A 116 11.28 -1.70 -1.78
C TRP A 116 12.72 -1.26 -1.51
N LYS A 117 13.63 -2.24 -1.40
CA LYS A 117 15.08 -2.01 -1.35
C LYS A 117 15.69 -2.27 -2.73
N GLY A 118 16.72 -1.52 -3.10
CA GLY A 118 17.49 -1.78 -4.33
C GLY A 118 16.75 -1.44 -5.63
N VAL A 119 15.68 -0.64 -5.57
CA VAL A 119 14.98 -0.16 -6.76
C VAL A 119 15.90 0.75 -7.57
N LYS A 120 15.93 0.56 -8.89
CA LYS A 120 16.51 1.53 -9.81
C LYS A 120 15.41 2.50 -10.24
N PHE A 121 15.65 3.78 -10.02
CA PHE A 121 14.74 4.85 -10.42
C PHE A 121 15.03 5.27 -11.87
N PRO A 122 14.04 5.84 -12.58
CA PRO A 122 14.26 6.44 -13.89
C PRO A 122 15.27 7.58 -13.77
N LYS A 123 16.21 7.69 -14.73
CA LYS A 123 17.35 8.65 -14.65
C LYS A 123 16.94 10.12 -14.50
N ASN A 124 15.73 10.49 -14.92
CA ASN A 124 15.23 11.87 -14.88
C ASN A 124 14.26 12.12 -13.71
N ASP A 125 13.87 11.08 -12.97
CA ASP A 125 12.86 11.17 -11.90
C ASP A 125 13.51 11.03 -10.52
N GLU A 126 14.78 11.42 -10.39
CA GLU A 126 15.50 11.38 -9.12
C GLU A 126 15.14 12.53 -8.17
N ALA A 127 14.43 13.55 -8.66
CA ALA A 127 14.04 14.73 -7.88
C ALA A 127 12.53 14.75 -7.62
N GLY A 128 12.15 14.83 -6.35
CA GLY A 128 10.77 15.04 -5.93
C GLY A 128 10.00 13.79 -5.51
N THR A 129 8.94 14.01 -4.73
CA THR A 129 7.98 12.98 -4.33
C THR A 129 6.82 12.98 -5.31
N TYR A 130 6.33 11.82 -5.75
CA TYR A 130 5.21 11.71 -6.69
C TYR A 130 4.59 10.31 -6.70
N TRP A 131 3.34 10.20 -7.13
CA TRP A 131 2.68 8.92 -7.37
C TRP A 131 3.25 8.24 -8.61
N ALA A 132 3.87 7.08 -8.43
CA ALA A 132 4.39 6.25 -9.51
C ALA A 132 3.26 5.49 -10.23
N ALA A 133 2.25 5.04 -9.49
CA ALA A 133 1.01 4.51 -10.04
C ALA A 133 -0.07 4.53 -8.95
N GLU A 134 -1.32 4.68 -9.35
CA GLU A 134 -2.44 4.89 -8.42
C GLU A 134 -3.55 3.88 -8.70
N ASP A 135 -4.10 3.34 -7.61
CA ASP A 135 -5.35 2.60 -7.55
C ASP A 135 -5.46 1.44 -8.54
N LYS A 136 -4.61 0.41 -8.35
CA LYS A 136 -4.54 -0.77 -9.22
C LYS A 136 -4.47 -2.06 -8.41
N SER A 137 -4.84 -3.18 -9.04
CA SER A 137 -4.42 -4.48 -8.53
C SER A 137 -2.89 -4.56 -8.47
N LEU A 138 -2.35 -5.43 -7.61
CA LEU A 138 -0.89 -5.53 -7.41
C LEU A 138 -0.12 -5.79 -8.72
N ASP A 139 -0.63 -6.66 -9.59
CA ASP A 139 -0.02 -6.97 -10.87
C ASP A 139 -0.04 -5.76 -11.82
N ALA A 140 -1.18 -5.10 -11.93
CA ALA A 140 -1.34 -3.91 -12.75
C ALA A 140 -0.52 -2.72 -12.21
N LEU A 141 -0.40 -2.59 -10.88
CA LEU A 141 0.47 -1.61 -10.24
C LEU A 141 1.93 -1.86 -10.61
N THR A 142 2.39 -3.10 -10.47
CA THR A 142 3.76 -3.49 -10.76
C THR A 142 4.11 -3.25 -12.23
N ALA A 143 3.19 -3.61 -13.14
CA ALA A 143 3.34 -3.33 -14.57
C ALA A 143 3.38 -1.82 -14.86
N ALA A 144 2.49 -1.03 -14.26
CA ALA A 144 2.44 0.43 -14.43
C ALA A 144 3.72 1.11 -13.92
N VAL A 145 4.20 0.73 -12.74
CA VAL A 145 5.46 1.21 -12.16
C VAL A 145 6.64 0.83 -13.07
N GLY A 146 6.68 -0.41 -13.58
CA GLY A 146 7.70 -0.84 -14.54
C GLY A 146 7.67 -0.05 -15.84
N SER A 147 6.49 0.25 -16.37
CA SER A 147 6.33 1.02 -17.62
C SER A 147 6.87 2.45 -17.52
N ARG A 148 6.94 3.00 -16.30
CA ARG A 148 7.56 4.30 -16.01
C ARG A 148 9.07 4.24 -15.83
N GLY A 149 9.69 3.07 -16.01
CA GLY A 149 11.14 2.91 -15.98
C GLY A 149 11.72 2.54 -14.60
N PHE A 150 10.89 2.26 -13.61
CA PHE A 150 11.36 1.70 -12.34
C PHE A 150 11.73 0.24 -12.52
N VAL A 151 12.86 -0.17 -11.92
CA VAL A 151 13.24 -1.59 -11.87
C VAL A 151 13.17 -2.05 -10.42
N ILE A 152 12.13 -2.81 -10.10
CA ILE A 152 11.93 -3.43 -8.80
C ILE A 152 12.72 -4.76 -8.77
N PRO A 153 13.63 -4.97 -7.80
CA PRO A 153 14.33 -6.25 -7.71
C PRO A 153 13.33 -7.32 -7.27
N ILE A 154 13.09 -8.29 -8.16
CA ILE A 154 12.27 -9.46 -7.86
C ILE A 154 12.96 -10.21 -6.72
N GLY A 155 12.26 -10.41 -5.60
CA GLY A 155 12.76 -11.29 -4.55
C GLY A 155 12.97 -12.67 -5.15
N LYS A 156 14.19 -13.22 -5.08
CA LYS A 156 14.49 -14.56 -5.62
C LYS A 156 13.44 -15.55 -5.12
N THR A 157 12.67 -16.12 -6.03
CA THR A 157 11.86 -17.31 -5.77
C THR A 157 12.84 -18.44 -5.55
N ASN A 158 12.98 -18.89 -4.29
CA ASN A 158 13.42 -20.25 -4.09
C ASN A 158 12.24 -21.12 -4.51
N GLU A 159 12.42 -21.81 -5.62
CA GLU A 159 11.58 -22.88 -6.13
C GLU A 159 11.44 -24.00 -5.10
#